data_AF-A0AAV6KH41-F1
#
_entry.id   AF-A0AAV6KH41-F1
#
_cell.length_a   1.000
_cell.length_b   1.000
_cell.length_c   1.000
_cell.angle_alpha   90.00
_cell.angle_beta   90.00
_cell.angle_gamma   90.00
#
_symmetry.space_group_name_H-M   'P 1'
#
loop_
_entity.id
_entity.type
_entity.pdbx_description
1 polymer ?
#
loop_
_entity_poly.entity_id
_entity_poly.type
_entity_poly.pdbx_seq_one_letter_code
_entity_poly.pdbx_strand_id
1 'polypeptide(L)'
;MRRSKRIARQNTTAAASSVSISDLPDHITGDILSRLPLNSIFACRRVCKSWRDRTLEPYFASLHLSRSISSQPHLLSQQQG
;
A
#
# COMPACT_ATOMS: atom_id res chain seq x y z
N MET A 1 6.73 26.20 -6.27
CA MET A 1 7.53 25.17 -5.57
C MET A 1 8.10 24.18 -6.57
N ARG A 2 9.42 23.95 -6.51
CA ARG A 2 10.25 23.36 -7.57
C ARG A 2 10.00 21.85 -7.72
N ARG A 3 9.46 21.39 -8.86
CA ARG A 3 9.48 19.96 -9.26
C ARG A 3 10.92 19.59 -9.61
N SER A 4 11.69 19.19 -8.61
CA SER A 4 13.05 18.70 -8.78
C SER A 4 13.02 17.35 -9.50
N LYS A 5 13.43 17.35 -10.77
CA LYS A 5 13.77 16.15 -11.54
C LYS A 5 14.81 15.34 -10.77
N ARG A 6 14.43 14.19 -10.22
CA ARG A 6 15.40 13.22 -9.72
C ARG A 6 15.97 12.48 -10.92
N ILE A 7 17.18 12.86 -11.31
CA ILE A 7 18.02 12.09 -12.23
C ILE A 7 18.53 10.90 -11.42
N ALA A 8 17.97 9.71 -11.66
CA ALA A 8 18.52 8.47 -11.14
C ALA A 8 19.68 8.05 -12.05
N ARG A 9 20.88 7.95 -11.46
CA ARG A 9 22.08 7.41 -12.10
C ARG A 9 21.80 5.94 -12.42
N GLN A 10 21.85 5.55 -13.69
CA GLN A 10 21.68 4.16 -14.12
C GLN A 10 23.06 3.51 -14.14
N ASN A 11 23.32 2.60 -13.20
CA ASN A 11 24.48 1.71 -13.27
C ASN A 11 24.10 0.49 -14.11
N THR A 12 24.72 0.35 -15.27
CA THR A 12 24.62 -0.81 -16.15
C THR A 12 25.56 -1.92 -15.65
N THR A 13 24.99 -3.00 -15.11
CA THR A 13 25.64 -4.31 -14.93
C THR A 13 24.58 -5.39 -15.16
N ALA A 14 24.93 -6.40 -15.96
CA ALA A 14 24.05 -7.43 -16.55
C ALA A 14 22.82 -7.80 -15.68
N ALA A 15 21.64 -7.52 -16.22
CA ALA A 15 20.37 -7.48 -15.50
C ALA A 15 19.75 -8.87 -15.31
N ALA A 16 20.01 -9.52 -14.17
CA ALA A 16 18.94 -10.26 -13.53
C ALA A 16 17.99 -9.21 -12.94
N SER A 17 16.94 -8.83 -13.68
CA SER A 17 15.93 -7.90 -13.18
C SER A 17 15.24 -8.53 -11.98
N SER A 18 15.64 -8.13 -10.77
CA SER A 18 14.94 -8.53 -9.56
C SER A 18 13.54 -7.94 -9.61
N VAL A 19 12.54 -8.80 -9.85
CA VAL A 19 11.13 -8.38 -9.81
C VAL A 19 10.83 -7.98 -8.37
N SER A 20 10.43 -6.72 -8.20
CA SER A 20 10.05 -6.15 -6.93
C SER A 20 8.53 -6.09 -6.81
N ILE A 21 8.02 -6.04 -5.59
CA ILE A 21 6.58 -5.79 -5.35
C ILE A 21 6.14 -4.44 -5.94
N SER A 22 7.07 -3.50 -6.15
CA SER A 22 6.76 -2.22 -6.79
C SER A 22 6.50 -2.32 -8.30
N ASP A 23 6.84 -3.44 -8.92
CA ASP A 23 6.58 -3.70 -10.35
C ASP A 23 5.17 -4.26 -10.59
N LEU A 24 4.44 -4.61 -9.52
CA LEU A 24 3.04 -5.02 -9.62
C LEU A 24 2.15 -3.82 -9.99
N PRO A 25 1.06 -4.06 -10.74
CA PRO A 25 0.04 -3.03 -10.95
C PRO A 25 -0.46 -2.44 -9.63
N ASP A 26 -0.81 -1.16 -9.67
CA ASP A 26 -1.23 -0.37 -8.51
C ASP A 26 -2.34 -1.03 -7.70
N HIS A 27 -3.37 -1.55 -8.38
CA HIS A 27 -4.51 -2.18 -7.74
C HIS A 27 -4.12 -3.47 -7.00
N ILE A 28 -3.19 -4.26 -7.55
CA ILE A 28 -2.70 -5.49 -6.91
C ILE A 28 -1.87 -5.14 -5.67
N THR A 29 -0.97 -4.15 -5.79
CA THR A 29 -0.19 -3.67 -4.64
C THR A 29 -1.12 -3.16 -3.53
N GLY A 30 -2.11 -2.34 -3.89
CA GLY A 30 -3.12 -1.83 -2.95
C GLY A 30 -3.92 -2.94 -2.29
N ASP A 31 -4.31 -3.98 -3.04
CA ASP A 31 -5.01 -5.15 -2.50
C ASP A 31 -4.18 -5.88 -1.46
N ILE A 32 -2.91 -6.16 -1.76
CA ILE A 32 -1.97 -6.82 -0.84
C ILE A 32 -1.83 -5.99 0.44
N LEU A 33 -1.53 -4.69 0.29
CA LEU A 33 -1.38 -3.79 1.43
C LEU A 33 -2.66 -3.73 2.27
N SER A 34 -3.84 -3.74 1.65
CA SER A 34 -5.13 -3.63 2.36
C SER A 34 -5.44 -4.81 3.28
N ARG A 35 -4.75 -5.94 3.12
CA ARG A 35 -4.91 -7.13 3.96
C ARG A 35 -4.03 -7.12 5.21
N LEU A 36 -3.12 -6.16 5.32
CA LEU A 36 -2.21 -6.06 6.46
C LEU A 36 -2.89 -5.35 7.65
N PRO A 37 -2.53 -5.68 8.91
CA PRO A 37 -2.95 -4.91 10.07
C PRO A 37 -2.53 -3.45 9.97
N LEU A 38 -3.31 -2.53 10.58
CA LEU A 38 -3.05 -1.09 10.54
C LEU A 38 -1.60 -0.72 10.93
N ASN A 39 -1.05 -1.35 11.97
CA ASN A 39 0.32 -1.10 12.42
C ASN A 39 1.36 -1.37 11.31
N SER A 40 1.15 -2.41 10.51
CA SER A 40 2.02 -2.75 9.39
C SER A 40 1.90 -1.75 8.24
N ILE A 41 0.72 -1.15 8.03
CA ILE A 41 0.52 -0.13 6.99
C ILE A 41 1.42 1.08 7.22
N PHE A 42 1.61 1.50 8.47
CA PHE A 42 2.52 2.61 8.79
C PHE A 42 3.97 2.29 8.43
N ALA A 43 4.40 1.04 8.54
CA ALA A 43 5.71 0.61 8.07
C ALA A 43 5.78 0.60 6.53
N CYS A 44 4.73 0.14 5.84
CA CYS A 44 4.64 0.14 4.38
C CYS A 44 4.80 1.54 3.77
N ARG A 45 4.32 2.59 4.46
CA ARG A 45 4.52 3.99 4.05
C ARG A 45 5.97 4.42 3.96
N ARG A 46 6.89 3.70 4.60
CA ARG A 46 8.33 4.01 4.62
C ARG A 46 9.10 3.27 3.52
N VAL A 47 8.49 2.31 2.83
CA VAL A 47 9.14 1.49 1.80
C VAL A 47 9.48 2.32 0.56
N CYS A 48 8.48 2.96 -0.05
CA CYS A 48 8.69 3.84 -1.20
C CYS A 48 7.56 4.88 -1.31
N LYS A 49 7.74 5.88 -2.20
CA LYS A 49 6.74 6.94 -2.42
C LYS A 49 5.42 6.37 -2.92
N SER A 50 5.47 5.45 -3.88
CA SER A 50 4.27 4.86 -4.46
C SER A 50 3.44 4.10 -3.43
N TRP A 51 4.07 3.39 -2.50
CA TRP A 51 3.36 2.71 -1.41
C TRP A 51 2.73 3.73 -0.45
N ARG A 52 3.49 4.75 -0.07
CA ARG A 52 2.99 5.83 0.80
C ARG A 52 1.78 6.51 0.20
N ASP A 53 1.87 6.93 -1.06
CA ASP A 53 0.82 7.70 -1.72
C ASP A 53 -0.43 6.82 -1.87
N ARG A 54 -0.30 5.53 -2.23
CA ARG A 54 -1.41 4.56 -2.27
C ARG A 54 -2.09 4.36 -0.92
N THR A 55 -1.35 4.25 0.18
CA THR A 55 -1.95 4.09 1.51
C THR A 55 -2.69 5.34 2.00
N LEU A 56 -2.47 6.49 1.36
CA LEU A 56 -3.14 7.74 1.67
C LEU A 56 -4.35 8.02 0.77
N GLU A 57 -4.54 7.23 -0.29
CA GLU A 57 -5.69 7.37 -1.19
C GLU A 57 -7.00 6.97 -0.49
N PRO A 58 -8.11 7.70 -0.70
CA PRO A 58 -9.40 7.38 -0.09
C PRO A 58 -9.88 5.96 -0.41
N TYR A 59 -9.63 5.50 -1.65
CA TYR A 59 -9.97 4.14 -2.09
C TYR A 59 -9.32 3.07 -1.20
N PHE A 60 -8.05 3.27 -0.82
CA PHE A 60 -7.34 2.34 0.06
C PHE A 60 -7.98 2.27 1.45
N ALA A 61 -8.38 3.41 2.02
CA ALA A 61 -9.06 3.45 3.31
C ALA A 61 -10.39 2.70 3.29
N SER A 62 -11.21 2.87 2.24
CA SER A 62 -12.46 2.13 2.07
C SER A 62 -12.22 0.61 1.93
N LEU A 63 -11.21 0.22 1.16
CA LEU A 63 -10.85 -1.19 0.98
C LEU A 63 -10.37 -1.82 2.31
N HIS A 64 -9.51 -1.12 3.04
CA HIS A 64 -8.98 -1.58 4.33
C HIS A 64 -10.09 -1.72 5.38
N LEU A 65 -11.01 -0.75 5.46
CA LEU A 65 -12.16 -0.79 6.37
C LEU A 65 -13.08 -1.98 6.07
N SER A 66 -13.45 -2.18 4.79
CA SER A 66 -14.29 -3.30 4.36
C SER A 66 -13.68 -4.65 4.77
N ARG A 67 -12.37 -4.81 4.60
CA ARG A 67 -11.63 -6.02 4.99
C ARG A 67 -11.55 -6.20 6.50
N SER A 68 -11.32 -5.12 7.24
CA SER A 68 -11.30 -5.16 8.71
C SER A 68 -12.64 -5.63 9.27
N ILE A 69 -13.75 -5.15 8.70
CA ILE A 69 -15.11 -5.55 9.09
C ILE A 69 -15.34 -7.03 8.79
N SER A 70 -14.98 -7.50 7.59
CA SER A 70 -15.12 -8.92 7.24
C SER A 70 -14.26 -9.84 8.10
N SER A 71 -13.13 -9.35 8.61
CA SER A 71 -12.23 -10.13 9.47
C SER A 71 -12.57 -10.03 10.97
N GLN A 72 -13.52 -9.17 11.36
CA GLN A 72 -13.95 -8.95 12.75
C GLN A 72 -15.48 -8.97 12.85
N PRO A 73 -16.12 -10.15 12.74
CA PRO A 73 -17.59 -10.27 12.77
C PRO A 73 -18.22 -9.83 14.10
N HIS A 74 -17.44 -9.73 15.19
CA HIS A 74 -17.96 -9.37 16.51
C HIS A 74 -18.33 -7.88 16.65
N LEU A 75 -17.77 -6.98 15.83
CA LEU A 75 -18.03 -5.54 15.97
C LEU A 75 -19.44 -5.15 15.46
N LEU A 76 -20.05 -5.98 14.61
CA LEU A 76 -21.40 -5.74 14.09
C LEU A 76 -22.51 -6.06 15.10
N SER A 77 -22.27 -6.92 16.10
CA SER A 77 -23.32 -7.31 17.05
C SER A 77 -23.55 -6.28 18.16
N GLN A 78 -22.72 -5.25 18.28
CA GLN A 78 -22.77 -4.27 19.39
C GLN A 78 -23.52 -2.97 19.05
N GLN A 79 -23.97 -2.78 17.79
CA GLN A 79 -24.73 -1.58 17.38
C GLN A 79 -26.25 -1.80 17.27
N GLN A 80 -26.75 -2.96 17.69
CA GLN A 80 -28.19 -3.21 17.81
C GLN A 80 -28.52 -3.47 19.28
N GLY A 81 -28.66 -2.37 20.03
CA GLY A 81 -29.14 -2.32 21.40
C GLY A 81 -29.85 -1.00 21.62
#